data_AF-A0A6I5ERM8-F1
#
_entry.id   AF-A0A6I5ERM8-F1
#
_cell.length_a   1.000
_cell.length_b   1.000
_cell.length_c   1.000
_cell.angle_alpha   90.00
_cell.angle_beta   90.00
_cell.angle_gamma   90.00
#
_symmetry.space_group_name_H-M   'P 1'
#
loop_
_entity.id
_entity.type
_entity.pdbx_description
1 polymer ?
#
loop_
_entity_poly.entity_id
_entity_poly.type
_entity_poly.pdbx_seq_one_letter_code
_entity_poly.pdbx_strand_id
1 'polypeptide(L)'
;MTDTAAQVVAAVFDQAEHRDTGHRRCWDVLVDGARHQIDLLKAEALQRSVDVHIIVDLIHVLEYLWRAAWCLHDSISTAALEKAAHAAGQRGTQRKSIDEAMNYLSGKAEHLRYDTALERGWPISTGIIEGACRHLVKDRLDITGARWGLSGAETVLKLRAVRANGDFVASWAWHQQQESIHNHQTRYRDQAITTA
;
A
#
# COMPACT_ATOMS: atom_id res chain seq x y z
N MET A 1 -1.41 21.71 0.36
CA MET A 1 -0.05 21.43 -0.16
C MET A 1 -0.04 19.97 -0.56
N THR A 2 0.54 19.65 -1.71
CA THR A 2 0.73 18.27 -2.16
C THR A 2 2.07 17.79 -1.59
N ASP A 3 2.04 16.72 -0.80
CA ASP A 3 3.27 16.13 -0.28
C ASP A 3 4.07 15.52 -1.44
N THR A 4 5.39 15.63 -1.35
CA THR A 4 6.31 14.96 -2.28
C THR A 4 6.33 13.46 -2.02
N ALA A 5 6.72 12.66 -3.03
CA ALA A 5 6.85 11.21 -2.87
C ALA A 5 7.79 10.82 -1.71
N ALA A 6 8.86 11.58 -1.50
CA ALA A 6 9.79 11.39 -0.39
C ALA A 6 9.12 11.62 0.98
N GLN A 7 8.30 12.68 1.11
CA GLN A 7 7.56 12.94 2.35
C GLN A 7 6.54 11.83 2.64
N VAL A 8 5.87 11.32 1.61
CA VAL A 8 4.95 10.18 1.77
C VAL A 8 5.69 8.92 2.20
N VAL A 9 6.84 8.62 1.60
CA VAL A 9 7.69 7.48 2.01
C VAL A 9 8.13 7.62 3.46
N ALA A 10 8.65 8.78 3.86
CA ALA A 10 9.07 9.03 5.24
C ALA A 10 7.90 8.85 6.23
N ALA A 11 6.72 9.38 5.92
CA ALA A 11 5.53 9.24 6.76
C ALA A 11 5.06 7.78 6.89
N VAL A 12 5.20 6.96 5.83
CA VAL A 12 4.90 5.52 5.90
C VAL A 12 5.88 4.81 6.83
N PHE A 13 7.18 5.14 6.78
CA PHE A 13 8.17 4.60 7.71
C PHE A 13 7.92 5.06 9.15
N ASP A 14 7.51 6.32 9.37
CA ASP A 14 7.14 6.80 10.71
C ASP A 14 5.96 6.01 11.29
N GLN A 15 4.98 5.66 10.46
CA GLN A 15 3.86 4.81 10.87
C GLN A 15 4.28 3.37 11.16
N ALA A 16 5.19 2.80 10.37
CA ALA A 16 5.73 1.47 10.62
C ALA A 16 6.53 1.44 11.93
N GLU A 17 7.42 2.40 12.13
CA GLU A 17 8.22 2.60 13.35
C GLU A 17 7.33 2.72 14.59
N HIS A 18 6.29 3.55 14.51
CA HIS A 18 5.37 3.75 15.63
C HIS A 18 4.66 2.45 16.05
N ARG A 19 4.41 1.54 15.10
CA ARG A 19 3.76 0.25 15.34
C ARG A 19 4.72 -0.85 15.78
N ASP A 20 6.01 -0.70 15.49
CA ASP A 20 7.06 -1.68 15.78
C ASP A 20 8.35 -1.00 16.23
N THR A 21 8.28 -0.24 17.33
CA THR A 21 9.41 0.57 17.86
C THR A 21 10.63 -0.24 18.28
N GLY A 22 10.49 -1.57 18.37
CA GLY A 22 11.59 -2.49 18.68
C GLY A 22 12.12 -3.26 17.48
N HIS A 23 11.67 -2.93 16.25
CA HIS A 23 12.01 -3.63 15.00
C HIS A 23 11.93 -5.15 15.12
N ARG A 24 10.87 -5.62 15.77
CA ARG A 24 10.69 -7.05 16.06
C ARG A 24 10.05 -7.79 14.91
N ARG A 25 9.49 -7.06 13.94
CA ARG A 25 8.81 -7.62 12.78
C ARG A 25 9.61 -7.34 11.52
N CYS A 26 9.46 -8.26 10.60
CA CYS A 26 9.89 -8.10 9.22
C CYS A 26 8.99 -7.06 8.53
N TRP A 27 9.57 -6.11 7.80
CA TRP A 27 8.80 -5.07 7.11
C TRP A 27 8.73 -5.38 5.61
N ASP A 28 7.53 -5.73 5.15
CA ASP A 28 7.27 -6.04 3.76
C ASP A 28 6.58 -4.87 3.08
N VAL A 29 7.11 -4.42 1.94
CA VAL A 29 6.65 -3.24 1.21
C VAL A 29 6.21 -3.64 -0.20
N LEU A 30 4.92 -3.52 -0.46
CA LEU A 30 4.34 -3.79 -1.79
C LEU A 30 4.22 -2.49 -2.59
N VAL A 31 4.78 -2.46 -3.80
CA VAL A 31 4.81 -1.28 -4.68
C VAL A 31 4.44 -1.61 -6.12
N ASP A 32 4.05 -0.61 -6.90
CA ASP A 32 3.79 -0.78 -8.35
C ASP A 32 5.07 -1.05 -9.17
N GLY A 33 6.25 -0.80 -8.60
CA GLY A 33 7.54 -1.01 -9.27
C GLY A 33 8.13 0.23 -9.93
N ALA A 34 7.55 1.41 -9.71
CA ALA A 34 8.16 2.69 -10.08
C ALA A 34 9.57 2.80 -9.50
N ARG A 35 10.58 2.96 -10.38
CA ARG A 35 12.01 2.94 -9.98
C ARG A 35 12.33 4.00 -8.95
N HIS A 36 11.84 5.22 -9.16
CA HIS A 36 12.04 6.33 -8.22
C HIS A 36 11.46 6.02 -6.82
N GLN A 37 10.29 5.39 -6.73
CA GLN A 37 9.70 5.01 -5.46
C GLN A 37 10.54 3.95 -4.74
N ILE A 38 11.02 2.94 -5.47
CA ILE A 38 11.92 1.90 -4.92
C ILE A 38 13.22 2.52 -4.41
N ASP A 39 13.81 3.45 -5.16
CA ASP A 39 15.04 4.12 -4.75
C ASP A 39 14.83 4.93 -3.45
N LEU A 40 13.70 5.63 -3.33
CA LEU A 40 13.32 6.34 -2.10
C LEU A 40 13.11 5.38 -0.91
N LEU A 41 12.43 4.26 -1.12
CA LEU A 41 12.21 3.24 -0.08
C LEU A 41 13.54 2.66 0.41
N LYS A 42 14.45 2.33 -0.52
CA LYS A 42 15.79 1.82 -0.18
C LYS A 42 16.61 2.86 0.58
N ALA A 43 16.56 4.12 0.17
CA ALA A 43 17.26 5.20 0.85
C ALA A 43 16.73 5.42 2.27
N GLU A 44 15.41 5.43 2.46
CA GLU A 44 14.78 5.62 3.77
C GLU A 44 15.07 4.43 4.71
N ALA A 45 14.99 3.19 4.20
CA ALA A 45 15.33 2.00 4.97
C ALA A 45 16.79 2.01 5.43
N LEU A 46 17.71 2.37 4.54
CA LEU A 46 19.13 2.53 4.87
C LEU A 46 19.34 3.62 5.93
N GLN A 47 18.69 4.77 5.78
CA GLN A 47 18.78 5.88 6.73
C GLN A 47 18.32 5.47 8.13
N ARG A 48 17.31 4.61 8.23
CA ARG A 48 16.73 4.14 9.50
C ARG A 48 17.36 2.85 10.02
N SER A 49 18.29 2.25 9.27
CA SER A 49 18.90 0.95 9.59
C SER A 49 17.87 -0.16 9.81
N VAL A 50 16.81 -0.17 9.00
CA VAL A 50 15.76 -1.21 9.01
C VAL A 50 15.84 -2.08 7.77
N ASP A 51 15.65 -3.38 7.95
CA ASP A 51 15.55 -4.31 6.83
C ASP A 51 14.12 -4.30 6.27
N VAL A 52 13.99 -4.07 4.96
CA VAL A 52 12.72 -4.09 4.24
C VAL A 52 12.76 -5.06 3.06
N HIS A 53 11.69 -5.83 2.88
CA HIS A 53 11.49 -6.64 1.68
C HIS A 53 10.55 -5.93 0.72
N ILE A 54 11.09 -5.51 -0.43
CA ILE A 54 10.32 -4.81 -1.45
C ILE A 54 9.81 -5.82 -2.48
N ILE A 55 8.50 -5.88 -2.63
CA ILE A 55 7.79 -6.75 -3.57
C ILE A 55 7.10 -5.85 -4.60
N VAL A 56 7.25 -6.17 -5.88
CA VAL A 56 6.48 -5.50 -6.94
C VAL A 56 5.12 -6.17 -7.08
N ASP A 57 4.06 -5.38 -7.18
CA ASP A 57 2.69 -5.86 -7.32
C ASP A 57 2.49 -6.65 -8.60
N LEU A 58 2.04 -7.90 -8.43
CA LEU A 58 1.71 -8.81 -9.53
C LEU A 58 0.72 -8.18 -10.51
N ILE A 59 -0.27 -7.39 -10.06
CA ILE A 59 -1.24 -6.76 -10.96
C ILE A 59 -0.51 -5.83 -11.95
N HIS A 60 0.47 -5.06 -11.47
CA HIS A 60 1.25 -4.18 -12.33
C HIS A 60 2.14 -4.97 -13.30
N VAL A 61 2.71 -6.09 -12.86
CA VAL A 61 3.48 -6.98 -13.76
C VAL A 61 2.61 -7.58 -14.85
N LEU A 62 1.38 -7.96 -14.53
CA LEU A 62 0.43 -8.50 -15.50
C LEU A 62 0.10 -7.50 -16.61
N GLU A 63 0.14 -6.19 -16.37
CA GLU A 63 -0.06 -5.18 -17.43
C GLU A 63 1.04 -5.25 -18.51
N TYR A 64 2.30 -5.39 -18.10
CA TYR A 64 3.43 -5.55 -19.02
C TYR A 64 3.34 -6.86 -19.78
N LEU A 65 3.06 -7.96 -19.07
CA LEU A 65 2.91 -9.28 -19.66
C LEU A 65 1.73 -9.33 -20.64
N TRP A 66 0.60 -8.71 -20.30
CA TRP A 66 -0.58 -8.63 -21.16
C TRP A 66 -0.28 -7.91 -22.47
N ARG A 67 0.40 -6.74 -22.40
CA ARG A 67 0.80 -5.98 -23.59
C ARG A 67 1.74 -6.79 -24.49
N ALA A 68 2.70 -7.50 -23.91
CA ALA A 68 3.60 -8.38 -24.65
C ALA A 68 2.87 -9.58 -25.26
N ALA A 69 1.99 -10.23 -24.51
CA ALA A 69 1.21 -11.39 -24.95
C ALA A 69 0.26 -11.02 -26.11
N TRP A 70 -0.37 -9.85 -26.06
CA TRP A 70 -1.24 -9.36 -27.14
C TRP A 70 -0.48 -9.16 -28.46
N CYS A 71 0.82 -8.86 -28.40
CA CYS A 71 1.67 -8.75 -29.58
C CYS A 71 1.99 -10.11 -30.23
N LEU A 72 1.77 -11.21 -29.50
CA LEU A 72 1.93 -12.59 -29.98
C LEU A 72 0.61 -13.23 -30.44
N HIS A 73 -0.51 -12.54 -30.25
CA HIS A 73 -1.84 -13.11 -30.35
C HIS A 73 -2.70 -12.34 -31.38
N ASP A 74 -2.64 -12.76 -32.65
CA ASP A 74 -3.37 -12.10 -33.75
C ASP A 74 -4.84 -12.57 -33.93
N SER A 75 -5.26 -13.60 -33.19
CA SER A 75 -6.65 -14.10 -33.01
C SER A 75 -6.57 -15.53 -32.47
N ILE A 76 -7.48 -15.92 -31.58
CA ILE A 76 -7.46 -17.24 -30.92
C ILE A 76 -7.62 -18.34 -31.99
N SER A 77 -6.52 -18.98 -32.39
CA SER A 77 -6.53 -20.32 -32.98
C SER A 77 -5.28 -21.09 -32.54
N THR A 78 -5.42 -22.38 -32.25
CA THR A 78 -4.33 -23.25 -31.78
C THR A 78 -3.19 -23.36 -32.80
N ALA A 79 -3.46 -23.15 -34.10
CA ALA A 79 -2.45 -23.08 -35.14
C ALA A 79 -1.55 -21.83 -35.07
N ALA A 80 -2.00 -20.74 -34.42
CA ALA A 80 -1.21 -19.54 -34.21
C ALA A 80 -0.15 -19.72 -33.11
N LEU A 81 -0.42 -20.55 -32.11
CA LEU A 81 0.51 -20.87 -31.01
C LEU A 81 1.75 -21.62 -31.52
N GLU A 82 1.60 -22.59 -32.43
CA GLU A 82 2.73 -23.29 -33.08
C GLU A 82 3.56 -22.34 -33.97
N LYS A 83 2.91 -21.38 -34.63
CA LYS A 83 3.59 -20.43 -35.54
C LYS A 83 4.32 -19.31 -34.79
N ALA A 84 3.76 -18.82 -33.68
CA ALA A 84 4.38 -17.81 -32.83
C ALA A 84 5.64 -18.34 -32.12
N ALA A 85 5.67 -19.64 -31.79
CA ALA A 85 6.85 -20.31 -31.25
C ALA A 85 8.01 -20.45 -32.27
N HIS A 86 7.74 -20.31 -33.57
CA HIS A 86 8.74 -20.47 -34.66
C HIS A 86 9.11 -19.16 -35.37
N ALA A 87 8.31 -18.10 -35.24
CA ALA A 87 8.52 -16.85 -35.97
C ALA A 87 9.41 -15.87 -35.22
N ALA A 88 10.74 -16.07 -35.30
CA ALA A 88 11.78 -15.08 -35.01
C ALA A 88 11.77 -13.90 -36.02
N GLY A 89 10.60 -13.29 -36.23
CA GLY A 89 10.33 -12.31 -37.29
C GLY A 89 9.50 -11.12 -36.87
N GLN A 90 9.46 -10.77 -35.58
CA GLN A 90 8.68 -9.62 -35.11
C GLN A 90 9.39 -8.29 -35.44
N ARG A 91 8.69 -7.39 -36.13
CA ARG A 91 9.16 -6.03 -36.48
C ARG A 91 8.13 -4.98 -36.03
N GLY A 92 8.62 -3.82 -35.60
CA GLY A 92 7.79 -2.67 -35.24
C GLY A 92 7.29 -2.67 -33.79
N THR A 93 6.08 -2.17 -33.56
CA THR A 93 5.47 -1.94 -32.23
C THR A 93 5.27 -3.22 -31.41
N GLN A 94 5.13 -4.38 -32.06
CA GLN A 94 5.01 -5.68 -31.40
C GLN A 94 6.28 -6.04 -30.61
N ARG A 95 7.45 -5.89 -31.24
CA ARG A 95 8.75 -6.13 -30.60
C ARG A 95 9.01 -5.16 -29.45
N LYS A 96 8.57 -3.91 -29.57
CA LYS A 96 8.71 -2.90 -28.51
C LYS A 96 8.02 -3.31 -27.21
N SER A 97 6.79 -3.82 -27.25
CA SER A 97 6.07 -4.21 -26.03
C SER A 97 6.70 -5.44 -25.36
N ILE A 98 7.23 -6.37 -26.16
CA ILE A 98 7.99 -7.53 -25.67
C ILE A 98 9.30 -7.07 -25.01
N ASP A 99 10.06 -6.20 -25.67
CA ASP A 99 11.31 -5.66 -25.14
C ASP A 99 11.04 -4.86 -23.84
N GLU A 100 9.96 -4.07 -23.77
CA GLU A 100 9.53 -3.37 -22.56
C GLU A 100 9.23 -4.33 -21.41
N ALA A 101 8.48 -5.41 -21.66
CA ALA A 101 8.18 -6.41 -20.64
C ALA A 101 9.44 -7.16 -20.19
N MET A 102 10.31 -7.55 -21.12
CA MET A 102 11.58 -8.21 -20.79
C MET A 102 12.49 -7.32 -19.95
N ASN A 103 12.62 -6.04 -20.33
CA ASN A 103 13.42 -5.07 -19.59
C ASN A 103 12.84 -4.79 -18.20
N TYR A 104 11.51 -4.68 -18.10
CA TYR A 104 10.83 -4.49 -16.83
C TYR A 104 11.08 -5.69 -15.89
N LEU A 105 10.81 -6.92 -16.36
CA LEU A 105 11.00 -8.13 -15.56
C LEU A 105 12.46 -8.33 -15.14
N SER A 106 13.40 -8.20 -16.10
CA SER A 106 14.83 -8.37 -15.82
C SER A 106 15.36 -7.31 -14.85
N GLY A 107 14.93 -6.06 -15.04
CA GLY A 107 15.31 -4.94 -14.16
C GLY A 107 14.67 -4.99 -12.77
N LYS A 108 13.67 -5.85 -12.56
CA LYS A 108 12.94 -6.01 -11.29
C LYS A 108 13.05 -7.41 -10.70
N ALA A 109 13.87 -8.30 -11.26
CA ALA A 109 13.93 -9.71 -10.87
C ALA A 109 14.11 -9.93 -9.36
N GLU A 110 14.88 -9.07 -8.67
CA GLU A 110 15.05 -9.13 -7.21
C GLU A 110 13.76 -8.89 -6.42
N HIS A 111 12.82 -8.12 -6.97
CA HIS A 111 11.53 -7.76 -6.36
C HIS A 111 10.37 -8.64 -6.83
N LEU A 112 10.63 -9.60 -7.72
CA LEU A 112 9.64 -10.51 -8.32
C LEU A 112 9.75 -11.93 -7.75
N ARG A 113 10.36 -12.07 -6.56
CA ARG A 113 10.52 -13.33 -5.83
C ARG A 113 9.22 -13.76 -5.16
N TYR A 114 8.20 -14.00 -6.00
CA TYR A 114 6.86 -14.40 -5.56
C TYR A 114 6.86 -15.78 -4.91
N ASP A 115 7.78 -16.65 -5.30
CA ASP A 115 8.08 -17.92 -4.64
C ASP A 115 8.34 -17.70 -3.14
N THR A 116 9.35 -16.90 -2.82
CA THR A 116 9.73 -16.58 -1.44
C THR A 116 8.63 -15.84 -0.71
N ALA A 117 7.95 -14.89 -1.38
CA ALA A 117 6.88 -14.12 -0.79
C ALA A 117 5.70 -15.01 -0.36
N LEU A 118 5.27 -15.93 -1.22
CA LEU A 118 4.18 -16.85 -0.90
C LEU A 118 4.55 -17.84 0.20
N GLU A 119 5.77 -18.38 0.19
CA GLU A 119 6.27 -19.26 1.25
C GLU A 119 6.26 -18.58 2.63
N ARG A 120 6.55 -17.27 2.66
CA ARG A 120 6.57 -16.47 3.90
C ARG A 120 5.22 -15.82 4.25
N GLY A 121 4.21 -15.99 3.40
CA GLY A 121 2.89 -15.37 3.59
C GLY A 121 2.85 -13.87 3.32
N TRP A 122 3.82 -13.33 2.58
CA TRP A 122 3.87 -11.92 2.19
C TRP A 122 2.89 -11.64 1.05
N PRO A 123 2.26 -10.44 1.04
CA PRO A 123 1.35 -10.08 -0.04
C PRO A 123 2.11 -9.88 -1.35
N ILE A 124 1.61 -10.47 -2.44
CA ILE A 124 2.18 -10.31 -3.79
C ILE A 124 1.33 -9.40 -4.69
N SER A 125 0.17 -8.97 -4.22
CA SER A 125 -0.76 -8.16 -5.00
C SER A 125 -1.55 -7.18 -4.15
N THR A 126 -1.85 -6.01 -4.72
CA THR A 126 -2.61 -4.95 -4.04
C THR A 126 -4.10 -5.27 -3.87
N GLY A 127 -4.63 -6.39 -4.36
CA GLY A 127 -6.06 -6.71 -4.28
C GLY A 127 -6.66 -6.58 -2.86
N ILE A 128 -5.92 -6.97 -1.82
CA ILE A 128 -6.35 -6.79 -0.42
C ILE A 128 -6.37 -5.32 0.00
N ILE A 129 -5.40 -4.53 -0.48
CA ILE A 129 -5.29 -3.08 -0.24
C ILE A 129 -6.42 -2.36 -0.98
N GLU A 130 -6.68 -2.70 -2.24
CA GLU A 130 -7.77 -2.12 -3.02
C GLU A 130 -9.15 -2.44 -2.44
N GLY A 131 -9.34 -3.68 -1.95
CA GLY A 131 -10.53 -4.08 -1.22
C GLY A 131 -10.74 -3.22 0.02
N ALA A 132 -9.69 -3.05 0.84
CA ALA A 132 -9.74 -2.18 2.01
C ALA A 132 -10.02 -0.71 1.63
N CYS A 133 -9.37 -0.17 0.61
CA CYS A 133 -9.61 1.19 0.11
C CYS A 133 -11.05 1.38 -0.39
N ARG A 134 -11.59 0.40 -1.12
CA ARG A 134 -12.99 0.41 -1.56
C ARG A 134 -13.94 0.50 -0.37
N HIS A 135 -13.78 -0.40 0.61
CA HIS A 135 -14.70 -0.50 1.74
C HIS A 135 -14.53 0.61 2.80
N LEU A 136 -13.30 1.01 3.10
CA LEU A 136 -13.03 2.02 4.12
C LEU A 136 -13.22 3.44 3.56
N VAL A 137 -12.74 3.69 2.34
CA VAL A 137 -12.68 5.03 1.75
C VAL A 137 -13.88 5.27 0.82
N LYS A 138 -13.99 4.50 -0.28
CA LYS A 138 -14.94 4.80 -1.35
C LYS A 138 -16.39 4.73 -0.89
N ASP A 139 -16.76 3.69 -0.14
CA ASP A 139 -18.12 3.49 0.37
C ASP A 139 -18.67 4.67 1.19
N ARG A 140 -17.81 5.58 1.67
CA ARG A 140 -18.24 6.78 2.42
C ARG A 140 -17.88 8.10 1.78
N LEU A 141 -16.65 8.20 1.25
CA LEU A 141 -16.12 9.45 0.76
C LEU A 141 -16.49 9.71 -0.70
N ASP A 142 -16.73 8.65 -1.48
CA ASP A 142 -16.99 8.70 -2.93
C ASP A 142 -18.48 8.49 -3.26
N ILE A 143 -19.36 9.04 -2.42
CA ILE A 143 -20.82 9.03 -2.65
C ILE A 143 -21.24 10.34 -3.32
N THR A 144 -22.27 10.27 -4.16
CA THR A 144 -22.79 11.45 -4.88
C THR A 144 -23.16 12.58 -3.91
N GLY A 145 -22.64 13.78 -4.18
CA GLY A 145 -22.93 14.98 -3.38
C GLY A 145 -22.08 15.13 -2.11
N ALA A 146 -21.17 14.19 -1.80
CA ALA A 146 -20.29 14.33 -0.65
C ALA A 146 -19.26 15.45 -0.85
N ARG A 147 -19.03 16.23 0.21
CA ARG A 147 -17.97 17.25 0.28
C ARG A 147 -17.22 17.09 1.59
N TRP A 148 -15.90 17.03 1.50
CA TRP A 148 -15.05 16.80 2.65
C TRP A 148 -13.90 17.79 2.69
N GLY A 149 -13.63 18.34 3.87
CA GLY A 149 -12.31 18.86 4.19
C GLY A 149 -11.38 17.71 4.56
N LEU A 150 -10.07 17.86 4.33
CA LEU A 150 -9.06 16.82 4.61
C LEU A 150 -9.15 16.30 6.06
N SER A 151 -9.20 17.20 7.04
CA SER A 151 -9.32 16.85 8.46
C SER A 151 -10.59 16.05 8.77
N GLY A 152 -11.72 16.43 8.15
CA GLY A 152 -12.99 15.71 8.34
C GLY A 152 -12.97 14.33 7.70
N ALA A 153 -12.43 14.21 6.49
CA ALA A 153 -12.25 12.92 5.82
C ALA A 153 -11.35 11.99 6.64
N GLU A 154 -10.18 12.48 7.08
CA GLU A 154 -9.23 11.71 7.87
C GLU A 154 -9.83 11.23 9.19
N THR A 155 -10.55 12.09 9.90
CA THR A 155 -11.22 11.74 11.17
C THR A 155 -12.24 10.62 10.96
N VAL A 156 -13.06 10.71 9.91
CA VAL A 156 -14.05 9.67 9.57
C VAL A 156 -13.36 8.37 9.17
N LEU A 157 -12.27 8.42 8.41
CA LEU A 157 -11.50 7.23 8.03
C LEU A 157 -10.89 6.54 9.25
N LYS A 158 -10.30 7.29 10.20
CA LYS A 158 -9.78 6.74 11.46
C LYS A 158 -10.86 6.01 12.25
N LEU A 159 -12.04 6.61 12.39
CA LEU A 159 -13.17 5.97 13.07
C LEU A 159 -13.65 4.70 12.35
N ARG A 160 -13.73 4.74 11.01
CA ARG A 160 -14.11 3.56 10.20
C ARG A 160 -13.08 2.44 10.33
N ALA A 161 -11.78 2.75 10.37
CA ALA A 161 -10.73 1.77 10.57
C ALA A 161 -10.87 1.07 11.95
N VAL A 162 -11.04 1.84 13.02
CA VAL A 162 -11.29 1.29 14.37
C VAL A 162 -12.52 0.39 14.40
N ARG A 163 -13.60 0.78 13.71
CA ARG A 163 -14.82 -0.04 13.63
C ARG A 163 -14.61 -1.31 12.80
N ALA A 164 -13.93 -1.22 11.66
CA ALA A 164 -13.66 -2.37 10.79
C ALA A 164 -12.74 -3.40 11.46
N ASN A 165 -11.82 -2.95 12.32
CA ASN A 165 -10.95 -3.82 13.11
C ASN A 165 -11.67 -4.47 14.32
N GLY A 166 -12.90 -4.05 14.64
CA GLY A 166 -13.65 -4.53 15.82
C GLY A 166 -13.29 -3.83 17.13
N ASP A 167 -12.42 -2.83 17.10
CA ASP A 167 -11.85 -2.18 18.28
C ASP A 167 -12.72 -1.05 18.85
N PHE A 168 -13.84 -0.72 18.21
CA PHE A 168 -14.65 0.45 18.55
C PHE A 168 -15.07 0.51 20.02
N VAL A 169 -15.50 -0.62 20.60
CA VAL A 169 -15.96 -0.65 22.00
C VAL A 169 -14.81 -0.29 22.95
N ALA A 170 -13.63 -0.90 22.76
CA ALA A 170 -12.47 -0.65 23.60
C ALA A 170 -11.95 0.78 23.43
N SER A 171 -11.83 1.26 22.19
CA SER A 171 -11.42 2.64 21.90
C SER A 171 -12.39 3.66 22.48
N TRP A 172 -13.70 3.41 22.41
CA TRP A 172 -14.73 4.32 22.96
C TRP A 172 -14.72 4.38 24.48
N ALA A 173 -14.53 3.24 25.16
CA ALA A 173 -14.38 3.21 26.61
C ALA A 173 -13.13 3.98 27.07
N TRP A 174 -12.00 3.77 26.39
CA TRP A 174 -10.77 4.52 26.66
C TRP A 174 -10.96 6.02 26.43
N HIS A 175 -11.60 6.42 25.32
CA HIS A 175 -11.87 7.83 25.01
C HIS A 175 -12.72 8.50 26.10
N GLN A 176 -13.79 7.85 26.56
CA GLN A 176 -14.61 8.37 27.67
C GLN A 176 -13.81 8.56 28.95
N GLN A 177 -12.91 7.61 29.27
CA GLN A 177 -12.04 7.72 30.44
C GLN A 177 -11.06 8.90 30.30
N GLN A 178 -10.46 9.11 29.12
CA GLN A 178 -9.57 10.24 28.87
C GLN A 178 -10.30 11.57 28.90
N GLU A 179 -11.49 11.66 28.31
CA GLU A 179 -12.35 12.85 28.41
C GLU A 179 -12.73 13.17 29.85
N SER A 180 -13.02 12.13 30.65
CA SER A 180 -13.27 12.32 32.09
C SER A 180 -12.03 12.89 32.78
N ILE A 181 -10.85 12.31 32.54
CA ILE A 181 -9.57 12.80 33.09
C ILE A 181 -9.33 14.26 32.67
N HIS A 182 -9.42 14.57 31.38
CA HIS A 182 -9.13 15.89 30.83
C HIS A 182 -10.08 16.95 31.39
N ASN A 183 -11.38 16.67 31.41
CA ASN A 183 -12.39 17.62 31.84
C ASN A 183 -12.52 17.72 33.37
N HIS A 184 -12.30 16.63 34.12
CA HIS A 184 -12.44 16.64 35.58
C HIS A 184 -11.13 16.94 36.32
N GLN A 185 -9.96 16.41 35.93
CA GLN A 185 -8.71 16.75 36.62
C GLN A 185 -8.31 18.21 36.42
N THR A 186 -8.69 18.82 35.29
CA THR A 186 -8.45 20.25 35.04
C THR A 186 -9.44 21.15 35.80
N ARG A 187 -10.67 20.69 36.06
CA ARG A 187 -11.71 21.48 36.76
C ARG A 187 -11.66 21.37 38.29
N TYR A 188 -11.18 20.26 38.85
CA TYR A 188 -11.19 20.02 40.30
C TYR A 188 -9.81 20.12 40.96
N ARG A 189 -8.75 20.46 40.22
CA ARG A 189 -7.42 20.69 40.80
C ARG A 189 -7.37 21.87 41.78
N ASP A 190 -8.22 22.87 41.59
CA ASP A 190 -8.29 24.09 42.42
C ASP A 190 -9.43 24.09 43.45
N GLN A 191 -10.24 23.03 43.52
CA GLN A 191 -11.26 22.87 44.55
C GLN A 191 -10.79 21.90 45.63
N ALA A 192 -9.78 22.32 46.38
CA ALA A 192 -9.65 21.85 47.76
C ALA A 192 -10.92 22.32 48.49
N ILE A 193 -11.86 21.40 48.68
CA ILE A 193 -13.02 21.64 49.54
C ILE A 193 -12.46 21.79 50.96
N THR A 194 -12.24 23.03 51.40
CA THR A 194 -12.00 23.34 52.80
C THR A 194 -13.27 22.98 53.56
N THR A 195 -13.28 21.80 54.15
CA THR A 195 -14.30 21.44 55.14
C THR A 195 -13.82 22.03 56.46
N ALA A 196 -14.51 23.08 56.92
CA ALA A 196 -14.45 23.61 58.28
C ALA A 196 -15.88 23.81 58.77
#